data_AF-A0AAW8FVE5-F1
#
_entry.id   AF-A0AAW8FVE5-F1
#
_cell.length_a   1.000
_cell.length_b   1.000
_cell.length_c   1.000
_cell.angle_alpha   90.00
_cell.angle_beta   90.00
_cell.angle_gamma   90.00
#
_symmetry.space_group_name_H-M   'P 1'
#
loop_
_entity.id
_entity.type
_entity.pdbx_description
1 polymer ?
#
loop_
_entity_poly.entity_id
_entity_poly.type
_entity_poly.pdbx_seq_one_letter_code
_entity_poly.pdbx_strand_id
1 'polypeptide(L)' 'MRLLPDPARSRAVLIGMDTYVHLEALPAVRNNVARLAELLMDRGLWGLPPEHCVVLNNPGMPPK' A
#
# COMPACT_ATOMS: atom_id res chain seq x y z
N MET A 1 25.72 0.46 -13.48
CA MET A 1 25.31 0.61 -12.07
C MET A 1 23.96 1.31 -12.08
N ARG A 2 22.87 0.65 -11.66
CA ARG A 2 21.52 1.23 -11.72
C ARG A 2 21.24 1.90 -10.39
N LEU A 3 21.11 3.23 -10.39
CA LEU A 3 20.79 4.00 -9.19
C LEU A 3 19.37 3.61 -8.73
N LEU A 4 19.22 3.19 -7.47
CA LEU A 4 17.90 3.01 -6.88
C LEU A 4 17.23 4.39 -6.70
N PRO A 5 15.90 4.47 -6.77
CA PRO A 5 15.19 5.71 -6.48
C PRO A 5 15.46 6.20 -5.07
N ASP A 6 15.67 7.52 -4.92
CA ASP A 6 15.76 8.19 -3.62
C ASP A 6 14.42 8.10 -2.88
N PRO A 7 14.36 7.46 -1.69
CA PRO A 7 13.14 7.34 -0.90
C PRO A 7 12.53 8.71 -0.53
N ALA A 8 13.36 9.72 -0.25
CA ALA A 8 12.89 11.04 0.15
C ALA A 8 12.19 11.79 -0.99
N ARG A 9 12.42 11.36 -2.24
CA ARG A 9 11.79 11.92 -3.45
C ARG A 9 10.75 10.99 -4.07
N SER A 10 10.57 9.81 -3.50
CA SER A 10 9.62 8.80 -3.96
C SER A 10 8.29 8.93 -3.22
N ARG A 11 7.21 8.46 -3.83
CA ARG A 11 5.88 8.31 -3.21
C ARG A 11 5.27 6.98 -3.63
N ALA A 12 4.48 6.38 -2.75
CA ALA A 12 3.76 5.14 -3.00
C ALA A 12 2.28 5.31 -2.66
N VAL A 13 1.42 4.83 -3.56
CA VAL A 13 -0.01 4.65 -3.29
C VAL A 13 -0.28 3.16 -3.41
N LEU A 14 -0.71 2.53 -2.32
CA LEU A 14 -1.08 1.13 -2.28
C LEU A 14 -2.60 1.02 -2.27
N ILE A 15 -3.14 0.24 -3.20
CA ILE A 15 -4.59 0.05 -3.34
C ILE A 15 -4.92 -1.40 -3.01
N GLY A 16 -5.73 -1.60 -1.97
CA GLY A 16 -6.24 -2.90 -1.56
C GLY A 16 -7.72 -3.04 -1.91
N MET A 17 -8.06 -4.03 -2.72
CA MET A 17 -9.44 -4.44 -2.99
C MET A 17 -9.72 -5.77 -2.28
N ASP A 18 -10.38 -5.73 -1.12
CA ASP A 18 -10.73 -6.92 -0.33
C ASP A 18 -12.23 -7.25 -0.38
N THR A 19 -13.05 -6.41 -1.02
CA THR A 19 -14.49 -6.62 -1.19
C THR A 19 -14.93 -6.42 -2.64
N TYR A 20 -15.99 -7.13 -3.02
CA TYR A 20 -16.51 -7.16 -4.38
C TYR A 20 -18.04 -7.26 -4.35
N VAL A 21 -18.70 -6.79 -5.42
CA VAL A 21 -20.16 -6.85 -5.56
C VAL A 21 -20.62 -8.27 -5.94
N HIS A 22 -19.87 -8.95 -6.81
CA HIS A 22 -20.27 -10.23 -7.40
C HIS A 22 -19.31 -11.39 -7.07
N LEU A 23 -18.26 -11.14 -6.30
CA LEU A 23 -17.26 -12.14 -5.92
C LEU A 23 -17.14 -12.22 -4.39
N GLU A 24 -16.59 -13.32 -3.91
CA GLU A 24 -16.28 -13.48 -2.50
C GLU A 24 -15.24 -12.46 -2.04
N ALA A 25 -15.35 -12.03 -0.78
CA ALA A 25 -14.39 -11.13 -0.17
C ALA A 25 -13.03 -11.82 0.01
N LEU A 26 -11.96 -11.05 -0.13
CA LEU A 26 -10.57 -11.49 0.03
C LEU A 26 -9.93 -10.72 1.18
N PRO A 27 -10.34 -10.96 2.45
CA PRO A 27 -9.92 -10.14 3.60
C PRO A 27 -8.41 -10.10 3.82
N ALA A 28 -7.68 -11.11 3.34
CA ALA A 28 -6.22 -11.14 3.37
C ALA A 28 -5.57 -9.95 2.65
N VAL A 29 -6.22 -9.36 1.64
CA VAL A 29 -5.70 -8.22 0.89
C VAL A 29 -5.43 -7.03 1.80
N ARG A 30 -6.30 -6.78 2.79
CA ARG A 30 -6.13 -5.69 3.76
C ARG A 30 -4.86 -5.85 4.59
N ASN A 31 -4.61 -7.07 5.07
CA ASN A 31 -3.40 -7.40 5.84
C ASN A 31 -2.14 -7.28 4.97
N ASN A 32 -2.21 -7.75 3.72
CA ASN A 32 -1.08 -7.71 2.81
C ASN A 32 -0.67 -6.27 2.46
N VAL A 33 -1.64 -5.41 2.17
CA VAL A 33 -1.38 -4.00 1.82
C VAL A 33 -0.86 -3.21 3.03
N ALA A 34 -1.43 -3.44 4.22
CA ALA A 34 -0.91 -2.85 5.45
C ALA A 34 0.55 -3.27 5.70
N ARG A 35 0.83 -4.57 5.60
CA ARG A 35 2.20 -5.08 5.79
C ARG A 35 3.17 -4.57 4.75
N LEU A 36 2.74 -4.44 3.49
CA LEU A 36 3.57 -3.86 2.44
C LEU A 36 3.89 -2.39 2.74
N ALA A 37 2.91 -1.59 3.18
CA ALA A 37 3.14 -0.20 3.56
C ALA A 37 4.22 -0.08 4.64
N GLU A 38 4.14 -0.91 5.69
CA GLU A 38 5.14 -0.97 6.76
C GLU A 38 6.54 -1.24 6.20
N LEU A 39 6.67 -2.24 5.31
CA LEU A 39 7.95 -2.62 4.72
C LEU A 39 8.53 -1.52 3.80
N LEU A 40 7.69 -0.77 3.09
CA LEU A 40 8.16 0.36 2.28
C LEU A 40 8.67 1.51 3.16
N MET A 41 8.04 1.75 4.30
CA MET A 41 8.42 2.81 5.25
C MET A 41 9.58 2.41 6.18
N ASP A 42 9.89 1.11 6.29
CA ASP A 42 10.95 0.60 7.14
C ASP A 42 12.33 1.13 6.71
N ARG A 43 13.04 1.79 7.63
CA ARG A 43 14.34 2.42 7.38
C ARG A 43 15.48 1.43 7.09
N GLY A 44 15.36 0.19 7.55
CA GLY A 44 16.29 -0.90 7.25
C GLY A 44 16.02 -1.55 5.89
N LEU A 45 14.88 -1.25 5.27
CA LEU A 45 14.52 -1.66 3.91
C LEU A 45 14.61 -0.47 2.96
N TRP A 46 13.47 0.11 2.56
CA TRP A 46 13.47 1.21 1.59
C TRP A 46 13.45 2.60 2.25
N GLY A 47 12.80 2.75 3.41
CA GLY A 47 12.80 3.98 4.19
C GLY A 47 11.96 5.12 3.58
N LEU A 48 10.85 4.80 2.92
CA LEU A 48 9.91 5.80 2.41
C LEU A 48 9.32 6.63 3.58
N PRO A 49 9.32 7.98 3.51
CA PRO A 49 8.69 8.79 4.56
C PRO A 49 7.21 8.42 4.75
N PRO A 50 6.69 8.36 5.98
CA PRO A 50 5.29 8.02 6.23
C PRO A 50 4.29 8.91 5.48
N GLU A 51 4.58 10.20 5.37
CA GLU A 51 3.81 11.17 4.59
C GLU A 51 3.82 10.91 3.06
N HIS A 52 4.67 9.99 2.59
CA HIS A 52 4.82 9.62 1.18
C HIS A 52 4.19 8.26 0.86
N CYS A 53 3.60 7.57 1.84
CA CYS A 53 2.95 6.27 1.67
C CYS A 53 1.46 6.38 2.00
N VAL A 54 0.60 6.18 1.00
CA VAL A 54 -0.86 6.22 1.18
C VAL A 54 -1.46 4.86 0.88
N VAL A 55 -2.30 4.36 1.78
CA VAL A 55 -3.08 3.14 1.59
C VAL A 55 -4.55 3.50 1.33
N LEU A 56 -5.10 3.02 0.23
CA LEU A 56 -6.51 3.15 -0.13
C LEU A 56 -7.17 1.77 -0.10
N ASN A 57 -8.15 1.60 0.80
CA ASN A 57 -8.93 0.37 0.90
C ASN A 57 -10.25 0.54 0.15
N ASN A 58 -10.48 -0.29 -0.86
CA ASN A 58 -11.65 -0.27 -1.74
C ASN A 58 -12.07 1.13 -2.24
N PRO A 59 -11.15 1.95 -2.79
CA PRO A 59 -11.53 3.27 -3.30
C PRO A 59 -12.62 3.14 -4.39
N GLY A 60 -13.64 3.98 -4.31
CA GLY A 60 -14.77 3.97 -5.26
C GLY A 60 -15.85 2.92 -4.97
N MET A 61 -15.65 2.05 -3.98
CA MET A 61 -16.71 1.15 -3.50
C MET A 61 -17.60 1.89 -2.47
N PRO A 62 -18.91 1.61 -2.44
CA PRO A 62 -19.76 2.10 -1.37
C PRO A 62 -19.29 1.57 -0.01
N PRO A 63 -19.41 2.37 1.07
CA PRO A 63 -19.12 1.89 2.41
C PRO A 63 -20.05 0.70 2.73
N LYS A 64 -19.49 -0.32 3.39
CA LYS A 64 -20.30 -1.38 4.00
C LYS A 64 -20.92 -0.89 5.31
#